data_AF-A0A4R8WRV1-F1
#
_entry.id   AF-A0A4R8WRV1-F1
#
_cell.length_a   1.000
_cell.length_b   1.000
_cell.length_c   1.000
_cell.angle_alpha   90.00
_cell.angle_beta   90.00
_cell.angle_gamma   90.00
#
_symmetry.space_group_name_H-M   'P 1'
#
loop_
_entity.id
_entity.type
_entity.pdbx_description
1 polymer ?
#
loop_
_entity_poly.entity_id
_entity_poly.type
_entity_poly.pdbx_seq_one_letter_code
_entity_poly.pdbx_strand_id
1 'polypeptide(L)'
;MAVAPSYHGPYSILGDPHPSDESHTSFHAQISSVFKHSGKKDLYIALGDRWLPGYLDDSSRAVTEFTKHFAPGNDGDKPMDEFAMVDTAIADYVWLPLRFEGEKAFIDWRDEWSVDEFEDM
;
A
#
# COMPACT_ATOMS: atom_id res chain seq x y z
N MET A 1 8.62 1.83 2.93
CA MET A 1 9.50 1.21 1.90
C MET A 1 10.95 1.20 2.36
N ALA A 2 11.75 0.24 1.90
CA ALA A 2 13.18 0.15 2.16
C ALA A 2 13.94 -0.33 0.92
N VAL A 3 15.23 -0.03 0.85
CA VAL A 3 16.14 -0.43 -0.24
C VAL A 3 17.40 -1.08 0.32
N ALA A 4 18.01 -1.98 -0.45
CA ALA A 4 19.27 -2.61 -0.11
C ALA A 4 20.07 -2.94 -1.38
N PRO A 5 21.42 -2.97 -1.31
CA PRO A 5 22.26 -3.39 -2.43
C PRO A 5 22.15 -4.90 -2.72
N SER A 6 21.64 -5.68 -1.77
CA SER A 6 21.37 -7.12 -1.91
C SER A 6 20.17 -7.53 -1.06
N TYR A 7 19.58 -8.69 -1.34
CA TYR A 7 18.52 -9.28 -0.50
C TYR A 7 18.95 -9.52 0.96
N HIS A 8 20.25 -9.60 1.23
CA HIS A 8 20.78 -9.75 2.59
C HIS A 8 21.01 -8.41 3.31
N GLY A 9 20.70 -7.28 2.67
CA GLY A 9 20.90 -5.95 3.23
C GLY A 9 22.30 -5.37 2.97
N PRO A 10 22.71 -4.35 3.75
CA PRO A 10 21.89 -3.67 4.77
C PRO A 10 20.69 -2.94 4.14
N TYR A 11 19.57 -2.89 4.85
CA TYR A 11 18.36 -2.17 4.42
C TYR A 11 18.33 -0.75 4.95
N SER A 12 18.07 0.21 4.08
CA SER A 12 17.83 1.62 4.40
C SER A 12 16.35 1.93 4.22
N ILE A 13 15.73 2.56 5.23
CA ILE A 13 14.32 2.97 5.18
C ILE A 13 14.19 4.21 4.27
N LEU A 14 13.29 4.16 3.29
CA LEU A 14 13.01 5.25 2.34
C LEU A 14 11.68 5.98 2.62
N GLY A 15 10.95 5.55 3.64
CA GLY A 15 9.67 6.14 4.06
C GLY A 15 8.47 5.67 3.22
N ASP A 16 7.41 6.47 3.22
CA ASP A 16 6.15 6.22 2.52
C ASP A 16 6.33 6.35 0.99
N PRO A 17 5.89 5.35 0.19
CA PRO A 17 5.88 5.44 -1.27
C PRO A 17 4.66 6.18 -1.84
N HIS A 18 3.65 6.56 -1.05
CA HIS A 18 2.43 7.22 -1.52
C HIS A 18 2.39 8.72 -1.12
N PRO A 19 3.10 9.61 -1.84
CA PRO A 19 3.29 10.99 -1.40
C PRO A 19 2.01 11.83 -1.41
N SER A 20 1.01 11.45 -2.20
CA SER A 20 -0.29 12.12 -2.33
C SER A 20 -1.40 11.50 -1.48
N ASP A 21 -1.11 10.41 -0.75
CA ASP A 21 -2.10 9.76 0.10
C ASP A 21 -2.13 10.39 1.51
N GLU A 22 -2.96 11.42 1.68
CA GLU A 22 -3.14 12.10 2.98
C GLU A 22 -3.71 11.18 4.08
N SER A 23 -4.39 10.08 3.70
CA SER A 23 -4.98 9.14 4.65
C SER A 23 -3.97 8.15 5.25
N HIS A 24 -2.79 8.03 4.61
CA HIS A 24 -1.78 7.02 4.90
C HIS A 24 -2.35 5.59 4.90
N THR A 25 -3.24 5.29 3.95
CA THR A 25 -3.88 3.97 3.77
C THR A 25 -3.42 3.25 2.50
N SER A 26 -2.40 3.78 1.82
CA SER A 26 -1.98 3.36 0.47
C SER A 26 -3.16 3.39 -0.52
N PHE A 27 -3.91 4.49 -0.52
CA PHE A 27 -5.13 4.69 -1.32
C PHE A 27 -6.24 3.66 -1.03
N HIS A 28 -6.43 3.34 0.25
CA HIS A 28 -7.33 2.30 0.76
C HIS A 28 -7.06 0.93 0.12
N ALA A 29 -5.78 0.58 -0.03
CA ALA A 29 -5.35 -0.71 -0.55
C ALA A 29 -4.16 -1.25 0.24
N GLN A 30 -3.94 -2.56 0.19
CA GLN A 30 -2.76 -3.19 0.74
C GLN A 30 -1.90 -3.72 -0.40
N ILE A 31 -0.66 -3.23 -0.53
CA ILE A 31 0.26 -3.70 -1.57
C ILE A 31 0.56 -5.19 -1.37
N SER A 32 0.27 -5.99 -2.39
CA SER A 32 0.45 -7.45 -2.38
C SER A 32 1.45 -7.95 -3.39
N SER A 33 1.73 -7.20 -4.47
CA SER A 33 2.77 -7.56 -5.43
C SER A 33 3.30 -6.36 -6.22
N VAL A 34 4.49 -6.52 -6.80
CA VAL A 34 5.05 -5.62 -7.82
C VAL A 34 5.60 -6.48 -8.94
N PHE A 35 5.22 -6.19 -10.18
CA PHE A 35 5.74 -6.91 -11.35
C PHE A 35 6.12 -5.96 -12.48
N LYS A 36 7.07 -6.39 -13.31
CA LYS A 36 7.49 -5.66 -14.51
C LYS A 36 6.62 -6.07 -15.70
N HIS A 37 6.09 -5.11 -16.44
CA HIS A 37 5.37 -5.40 -17.67
C HIS A 37 6.34 -5.93 -18.73
N SER A 38 5.98 -7.03 -19.40
CA SER A 38 6.89 -7.76 -20.27
C SER A 38 7.12 -7.12 -21.64
N GLY A 39 6.19 -6.29 -22.13
CA GLY A 39 6.28 -5.63 -23.43
C GLY A 39 6.56 -4.12 -23.38
N LYS A 40 6.72 -3.56 -22.18
CA LYS A 40 6.89 -2.11 -21.98
C LYS A 40 8.20 -1.85 -21.27
N LYS A 41 8.93 -0.85 -21.74
CA LYS A 41 10.18 -0.41 -21.15
C LYS A 41 9.91 0.31 -19.83
N ASP A 42 10.65 -0.07 -18.80
CA ASP A 42 10.64 0.53 -17.45
C ASP A 42 9.26 0.68 -16.77
N LEU A 43 8.25 -0.09 -17.21
CA LEU A 43 6.95 -0.16 -16.55
C LEU A 43 6.95 -1.25 -15.48
N TYR A 44 6.86 -0.83 -14.22
CA TYR A 44 6.57 -1.68 -13.07
C TYR A 44 5.21 -1.30 -12.51
N ILE A 45 4.43 -2.29 -12.09
CA ILE A 45 3.05 -2.10 -11.64
C ILE A 45 2.95 -2.64 -10.21
N ALA A 46 2.48 -1.79 -9.30
CA ALA A 46 2.07 -2.19 -7.96
C ALA A 46 0.64 -2.72 -8.02
N LEU A 47 0.46 -3.92 -7.47
CA LEU A 47 -0.84 -4.51 -7.21
C LEU A 47 -1.17 -4.30 -5.73
N GLY A 48 -2.33 -3.71 -5.47
CA GLY A 48 -2.91 -3.61 -4.14
C GLY A 48 -4.29 -4.24 -4.08
N ASP A 49 -4.58 -4.90 -2.97
CA ASP A 49 -5.90 -5.42 -2.65
C ASP A 49 -6.70 -4.39 -1.85
N ARG A 50 -7.87 -4.01 -2.34
CA ARG A 50 -8.86 -3.20 -1.61
C ARG A 50 -9.84 -4.14 -0.93
N TRP A 51 -9.43 -4.66 0.22
CA TRP A 51 -10.18 -5.68 0.97
C TRP A 51 -11.57 -5.23 1.42
N LEU A 52 -11.70 -3.98 1.86
CA LEU A 52 -12.90 -3.43 2.47
C LEU A 52 -13.27 -2.11 1.79
N PRO A 53 -13.90 -2.12 0.59
CA PRO A 53 -14.14 -0.90 -0.18
C PRO A 53 -15.04 0.13 0.53
N GLY A 54 -15.86 -0.30 1.50
CA GLY A 54 -16.69 0.60 2.30
C GLY A 54 -15.99 1.21 3.52
N TYR A 55 -14.75 0.78 3.82
CA TYR A 55 -13.97 1.31 4.94
C TYR A 55 -13.10 2.48 4.46
N LEU A 56 -13.56 3.69 4.76
CA LEU A 56 -12.96 4.95 4.27
C LEU A 56 -12.25 5.75 5.37
N ASP A 57 -12.05 5.14 6.54
CA ASP A 57 -11.34 5.80 7.63
C ASP A 57 -9.85 5.93 7.30
N ASP A 58 -9.23 6.96 7.86
CA ASP A 58 -7.78 7.11 7.85
C ASP A 58 -7.09 6.06 8.74
N SER A 59 -5.77 5.96 8.59
CA SER A 59 -4.94 5.08 9.41
C SER A 59 -4.93 5.45 10.90
N SER A 60 -5.27 6.69 11.28
CA SER A 60 -5.12 7.20 12.65
C SER A 60 -6.06 6.50 13.63
N ARG A 61 -7.29 6.16 13.19
CA ARG A 61 -8.23 5.38 14.00
C ARG A 61 -7.67 4.01 14.32
N ALA A 62 -7.20 3.29 13.29
CA ALA A 62 -6.62 1.96 13.46
C ALA A 62 -5.38 1.98 14.36
N VAL A 63 -4.48 2.95 14.17
CA VAL A 63 -3.28 3.12 15.00
C VAL A 63 -3.65 3.42 16.45
N THR A 64 -4.64 4.30 16.68
CA THR A 64 -5.07 4.68 18.03
C THR A 64 -5.65 3.49 18.78
N GLU A 65 -6.56 2.75 18.15
CA GLU A 65 -7.21 1.60 18.77
C GLU A 65 -6.24 0.44 18.96
N PHE A 66 -5.35 0.18 18.00
CA PHE A 66 -4.24 -0.76 18.17
C PHE A 66 -3.35 -0.37 19.35
N THR A 67 -2.92 0.89 19.43
CA THR A 67 -2.04 1.37 20.51
C THR A 67 -2.70 1.23 21.88
N LYS A 68 -3.99 1.57 22.00
CA LYS A 68 -4.76 1.38 23.24
C LYS A 68 -4.89 -0.09 23.60
N HIS A 69 -5.20 -0.93 22.61
CA HIS A 69 -5.41 -2.35 22.79
C HIS A 69 -4.13 -3.04 23.31
N PHE A 70 -2.98 -2.70 22.75
CA PHE A 70 -1.67 -3.28 23.13
C PHE A 70 -0.87 -2.42 24.13
N ALA A 71 -1.52 -1.46 24.81
CA ALA A 71 -0.85 -0.64 25.81
C ALA A 71 -0.42 -1.49 27.02
N PRO A 72 0.74 -1.21 27.65
CA PRO A 72 1.17 -1.92 28.86
C PRO A 72 0.09 -1.91 29.95
N GLY A 73 -0.24 -3.08 30.49
CA GLY A 73 -1.29 -3.24 31.51
C GLY A 73 -2.68 -3.54 30.95
N ASN A 74 -2.83 -3.61 29.62
CA ASN A 74 -4.04 -4.07 28.95
C ASN A 74 -3.87 -5.52 28.44
N ASP A 75 -3.56 -6.45 29.37
CA ASP A 75 -3.19 -7.85 29.07
C ASP A 75 -4.42 -8.78 28.87
N GLY A 76 -5.57 -8.22 28.50
CA GLY A 76 -6.83 -8.96 28.38
C GLY A 76 -7.06 -9.51 26.97
N ASP A 77 -7.62 -10.72 26.86
CA ASP A 77 -7.99 -11.36 25.58
C ASP A 77 -9.24 -10.76 24.91
N LYS A 78 -9.63 -9.53 25.27
CA LYS A 78 -10.82 -8.91 24.66
C LYS A 78 -10.53 -8.65 23.18
N PRO A 79 -11.38 -9.07 22.24
CA PRO A 79 -11.18 -8.71 20.85
C PRO A 79 -11.21 -7.18 20.71
N MET A 80 -10.42 -6.66 19.78
CA MET A 80 -10.53 -5.27 19.34
C MET A 80 -11.88 -5.09 18.65
N ASP A 81 -12.52 -3.94 18.86
CA ASP A 81 -13.81 -3.64 18.23
C ASP A 81 -13.68 -3.69 16.70
N GLU A 82 -14.65 -4.35 16.04
CA GLU A 82 -14.73 -4.34 14.58
C GLU A 82 -15.20 -2.97 14.10
N PHE A 83 -14.31 -2.23 13.44
CA PHE A 83 -14.59 -0.88 12.96
C PHE A 83 -15.12 -0.83 11.53
N ALA A 84 -15.21 -1.97 10.86
CA ALA A 84 -15.63 -2.10 9.47
C ALA A 84 -16.55 -3.32 9.30
N MET A 85 -17.50 -3.22 8.37
CA MET A 85 -18.18 -4.40 7.86
C MET A 85 -17.18 -5.23 7.06
N VAL A 86 -16.98 -6.49 7.47
CA VAL A 86 -16.08 -7.41 6.76
C VAL A 86 -16.88 -8.24 5.77
N ASP A 87 -16.76 -7.89 4.49
CA ASP A 87 -17.21 -8.70 3.36
C ASP A 87 -16.11 -8.69 2.29
N THR A 88 -15.30 -9.74 2.23
CA THR A 88 -14.21 -9.83 1.25
C THR A 88 -14.69 -10.23 -0.15
N ALA A 89 -15.96 -10.64 -0.30
CA ALA A 89 -16.51 -10.97 -1.62
C ALA A 89 -16.71 -9.73 -2.51
N ILE A 90 -16.79 -8.54 -1.89
CA ILE A 90 -16.86 -7.25 -2.59
C ILE A 90 -15.48 -6.60 -2.77
N ALA A 91 -14.38 -7.28 -2.39
CA ALA A 91 -13.05 -6.73 -2.54
C ALA A 91 -12.73 -6.39 -4.00
N ASP A 92 -11.89 -5.37 -4.17
CA ASP A 92 -11.49 -4.85 -5.47
C ASP A 92 -9.96 -4.70 -5.53
N TYR A 93 -9.43 -4.21 -6.63
CA TYR A 93 -7.99 -4.06 -6.86
C TYR A 93 -7.60 -2.63 -7.20
N VAL A 94 -6.42 -2.22 -6.74
CA VAL A 94 -5.76 -0.98 -7.14
C VAL A 94 -4.48 -1.35 -7.88
N TRP A 95 -4.41 -0.96 -9.15
CA TRP A 95 -3.24 -1.21 -10.01
C TRP A 95 -2.67 0.14 -10.42
N LEU A 96 -1.44 0.43 -10.00
CA LEU A 96 -0.81 1.72 -10.27
C LEU A 96 0.63 1.54 -10.79
N PRO A 97 1.04 2.31 -11.81
CA PRO A 97 2.40 2.26 -12.30
C PRO A 97 3.35 2.91 -11.29
N LEU A 98 4.53 2.33 -11.10
CA LEU A 98 5.58 2.91 -10.29
C LEU A 98 6.32 4.00 -11.07
N ARG A 99 6.65 5.07 -10.38
CA ARG A 99 7.60 6.10 -10.83
C ARG A 99 8.86 6.05 -9.96
N PHE A 100 10.04 6.24 -10.54
CA PHE A 100 11.30 6.20 -9.81
C PHE A 100 11.97 7.59 -9.77
N GLU A 101 12.45 8.00 -8.61
CA GLU A 101 13.41 9.10 -8.48
C GLU A 101 14.64 8.61 -7.71
N GLY A 102 15.77 8.49 -8.40
CA GLY A 102 16.97 7.85 -7.84
C GLY A 102 16.67 6.42 -7.41
N GLU A 103 16.90 6.12 -6.12
CA GLU A 103 16.66 4.79 -5.53
C GLU A 103 15.24 4.62 -4.97
N LYS A 104 14.41 5.68 -4.99
CA LYS A 104 13.07 5.67 -4.39
C LYS A 104 12.01 5.45 -5.46
N ALA A 105 11.14 4.45 -5.23
CA ALA A 105 9.91 4.28 -5.99
C ALA A 105 8.75 5.06 -5.33
N PHE A 106 7.87 5.57 -6.17
CA PHE A 106 6.66 6.28 -5.79
C PHE A 106 5.47 5.65 -6.50
N ILE A 107 4.33 5.67 -5.81
CA ILE A 107 3.04 5.22 -6.31
C ILE A 107 2.13 6.44 -6.19
N ASP A 108 1.82 7.04 -7.33
CA ASP A 108 0.94 8.20 -7.43
C ASP A 108 -0.47 7.72 -7.81
N TRP A 109 -1.52 8.28 -7.19
CA TRP A 109 -2.89 7.96 -7.57
C TRP A 109 -3.17 8.38 -9.01
N ARG A 110 -3.86 7.50 -9.75
CA ARG A 110 -4.36 7.77 -11.09
C ARG A 110 -5.77 7.20 -11.19
N ASP A 111 -6.74 8.07 -11.50
CA ASP A 111 -8.14 7.64 -11.71
C ASP A 111 -8.24 6.65 -12.87
N GLU A 112 -7.42 6.85 -13.91
CA GLU A 112 -7.26 5.96 -15.05
C GLU A 112 -5.84 6.07 -15.62
N TRP A 113 -5.38 4.99 -16.25
CA TRP A 113 -4.12 4.93 -16.98
C TRP A 113 -4.11 3.78 -18.00
N SER A 114 -3.24 3.88 -19.01
CA SER A 114 -3.01 2.82 -19.99
C SER A 114 -1.53 2.45 -20.09
N VAL A 115 -1.26 1.19 -20.44
CA VAL A 115 0.09 0.73 -20.81
C VAL A 115 0.63 1.44 -22.07
N ASP A 116 -0.24 2.00 -22.91
CA ASP A 116 0.13 2.71 -24.14
C ASP A 116 0.86 4.04 -23.88
N GLU A 117 0.81 4.54 -22.65
CA GLU A 117 1.56 5.71 -22.22
C GLU A 117 3.06 5.43 -22.05
N PHE A 118 3.46 4.15 -22.08
CA PHE A 118 4.83 3.68 -21.90
C PHE A 118 5.44 3.20 -23.22
N GLU A 119 6.75 3.43 -23.37
CA GLU A 119 7.53 2.98 -24.53
C GLU A 119 7.49 1.45 -24.67
N ASP A 120 7.37 0.96 -25.90
CA ASP A 120 7.56 -0.46 -26.22
C ASP A 120 9.04 -0.85 -26.03
N MET A 121 9.30 -2.14 -25.81
CA MET A 121 10.67 -2.68 -25.76
C MET A 121 11.34 -2.74 -27.13
#